data_AF-A0A831QLT3-F1
#
_entry.id   AF-A0A831QLT3-F1
#
_cell.length_a   1.000
_cell.length_b   1.000
_cell.length_c   1.000
_cell.angle_alpha   90.00
_cell.angle_beta   90.00
_cell.angle_gamma   90.00
#
_symmetry.space_group_name_H-M   'P 1'
#
loop_
_entity.id
_entity.type
_entity.pdbx_description
1 polymer ?
#
loop_
_entity_poly.entity_id
_entity_poly.type
_entity_poly.pdbx_seq_one_letter_code
_entity_poly.pdbx_strand_id
1 'polypeptide(L)'
;MRISDFTKRAMVGGGISLLVLAAGSFLLGHLSGYEAKVLIKNSVDGLNTLCNTIALASATILALLLTLLSLSSSTQSKLKEKHYHHVMQIARIDTGVFIASVMAFLLLNLPITESDTVPENWFATVYYVSLGISSVLSAALIVVVLMLYNTVVNIIKIVGLGMKDHPLADYDDDDKKKDPDGASLE
;
A
#
# COMPACT_ATOMS: atom_id res chain seq x y z
N MET A 1 17.97 -4.31 5.79
CA MET A 1 16.75 -3.47 5.92
C MET A 1 15.93 -4.04 7.08
N ARG A 2 15.92 -3.42 8.27
CA ARG A 2 15.12 -3.93 9.41
C ARG A 2 13.65 -3.58 9.15
N ILE A 3 12.87 -4.59 8.80
CA ILE A 3 11.42 -4.49 8.60
C ILE A 3 10.81 -4.31 10.00
N SER A 4 10.13 -3.19 10.25
CA SER A 4 9.43 -2.98 11.54
C SER A 4 8.22 -3.91 11.62
N ASP A 5 7.79 -4.28 12.82
CA ASP A 5 6.67 -5.22 13.03
C ASP A 5 5.37 -4.74 12.34
N PHE A 6 5.23 -3.43 12.13
CA PHE A 6 4.12 -2.83 11.40
C PHE A 6 4.14 -3.12 9.91
N THR A 7 5.30 -2.95 9.25
CA THR A 7 5.48 -3.33 7.85
C THR A 7 5.28 -4.83 7.66
N LYS A 8 5.69 -5.64 8.65
CA LYS A 8 5.47 -7.09 8.64
C LYS A 8 3.97 -7.44 8.67
N ARG A 9 3.16 -6.79 9.52
CA ARG A 9 1.70 -6.96 9.55
C ARG A 9 1.02 -6.49 8.27
N ALA A 10 1.45 -5.36 7.70
CA ALA A 10 0.93 -4.88 6.43
C ALA A 10 1.23 -5.85 5.28
N MET A 11 2.45 -6.39 5.21
CA MET A 11 2.81 -7.43 4.24
C MET A 11 2.02 -8.73 4.42
N VAL A 12 1.73 -9.14 5.65
CA VAL A 12 0.85 -10.29 5.91
C VAL A 12 -0.56 -10.02 5.40
N GLY A 13 -1.11 -8.82 5.64
CA GLY A 13 -2.40 -8.41 5.11
C GLY A 13 -2.45 -8.44 3.59
N GLY A 14 -1.43 -7.90 2.92
CA GLY A 14 -1.28 -7.98 1.47
C GLY A 14 -1.16 -9.41 0.96
N GLY A 15 -0.39 -10.26 1.65
CA GLY A 15 -0.23 -11.67 1.31
C GLY A 15 -1.55 -12.45 1.41
N ILE A 16 -2.35 -12.20 2.45
CA ILE A 16 -3.69 -12.79 2.59
C ILE A 16 -4.59 -12.34 1.44
N SER A 17 -4.62 -11.05 1.13
CA SER A 17 -5.42 -10.53 0.02
C SER A 17 -5.00 -11.13 -1.33
N LEU A 18 -3.70 -11.27 -1.57
CA LEU A 18 -3.17 -11.93 -2.75
C LEU A 18 -3.66 -13.39 -2.81
N LEU A 19 -3.61 -14.13 -1.71
CA LEU A 19 -4.09 -15.51 -1.66
C LEU A 19 -5.60 -15.61 -1.95
N VAL A 20 -6.40 -14.69 -1.42
CA VAL A 20 -7.85 -14.66 -1.68
C VAL A 20 -8.14 -14.34 -3.15
N LEU A 21 -7.45 -13.36 -3.74
CA LEU A 21 -7.59 -13.00 -5.15
C LEU A 21 -7.11 -14.13 -6.08
N ALA A 22 -5.99 -14.78 -5.73
CA ALA A 22 -5.47 -15.93 -6.45
C ALA A 22 -6.39 -17.14 -6.34
N ALA A 23 -6.94 -17.41 -5.16
CA ALA A 23 -7.92 -18.49 -4.96
C ALA A 23 -9.21 -18.23 -5.75
N GLY A 24 -9.71 -17.00 -5.77
CA GLY A 24 -10.85 -16.62 -6.60
C GLY A 24 -10.58 -16.86 -8.09
N SER A 25 -9.37 -16.52 -8.55
CA SER A 25 -8.94 -16.76 -9.94
C SER A 25 -8.78 -18.26 -10.25
N PHE A 26 -8.31 -19.06 -9.30
CA PHE A 26 -8.17 -20.51 -9.45
C PHE A 26 -9.52 -21.23 -9.47
N LEU A 27 -10.49 -20.79 -8.67
CA LEU A 27 -11.85 -21.33 -8.61
C LEU A 27 -12.63 -21.12 -9.92
N LEU A 28 -12.25 -20.14 -10.74
CA LEU A 28 -12.82 -19.91 -12.08
C LEU A 28 -12.47 -21.04 -13.08
N GLY A 29 -11.47 -21.89 -12.80
CA GLY A 29 -11.11 -23.03 -13.64
C GLY A 29 -10.40 -22.67 -14.94
N HIS A 30 -10.16 -23.68 -15.79
CA HIS A 30 -9.53 -23.48 -17.10
C HIS A 30 -10.58 -23.11 -18.15
N LEU A 31 -10.51 -21.87 -18.62
CA LEU A 31 -11.34 -21.36 -19.72
C LEU A 31 -10.80 -21.81 -21.08
N SER A 32 -11.70 -22.18 -22.00
CA SER A 32 -11.39 -22.41 -23.41
C SER A 32 -10.87 -21.12 -24.07
N GLY A 33 -10.03 -21.22 -25.11
CA GLY A 33 -9.47 -20.05 -25.80
C GLY A 33 -10.52 -19.08 -26.36
N TYR A 34 -11.68 -19.61 -26.80
CA TYR A 34 -12.81 -18.80 -27.26
C TYR A 34 -13.51 -18.05 -26.11
N GLU A 35 -13.78 -18.73 -24.99
CA GLU A 35 -14.37 -18.11 -23.80
C GLU A 35 -13.44 -17.06 -23.21
N ALA A 36 -12.13 -17.35 -23.14
CA ALA A 36 -11.11 -16.40 -22.71
C ALA A 36 -11.12 -15.12 -23.57
N LYS A 37 -11.30 -15.23 -24.90
CA LYS A 37 -11.40 -14.06 -25.78
C LYS A 37 -12.62 -13.18 -25.45
N VAL A 38 -13.78 -13.78 -25.24
CA VAL A 38 -15.02 -13.05 -24.87
C VAL A 38 -14.89 -12.42 -23.48
N LEU A 39 -14.34 -13.16 -22.52
CA LEU A 39 -14.09 -12.68 -21.16
C LEU A 39 -13.04 -11.57 -21.11
N ILE A 40 -11.96 -11.65 -21.87
CA ILE A 40 -10.98 -10.55 -22.01
C ILE A 40 -11.67 -9.30 -22.51
N LYS A 41 -12.46 -9.40 -23.59
CA LYS A 41 -13.13 -8.24 -24.18
C LYS A 41 -14.05 -7.52 -23.17
N ASN A 42 -14.71 -8.27 -22.31
CA ASN A 42 -15.57 -7.72 -21.25
C ASN A 42 -14.79 -7.29 -19.98
N SER A 43 -13.59 -7.83 -19.76
CA SER A 43 -12.78 -7.57 -18.56
C SER A 43 -11.77 -6.45 -18.74
N VAL A 44 -11.34 -6.14 -19.96
CA VAL A 44 -10.36 -5.07 -20.25
C VAL A 44 -10.82 -3.73 -19.68
N ASP A 45 -12.10 -3.37 -19.83
CA ASP A 45 -12.65 -2.14 -19.26
C ASP A 45 -12.60 -2.12 -17.72
N GLY A 46 -12.85 -3.27 -17.09
CA GLY A 46 -12.74 -3.45 -15.65
C GLY A 46 -11.30 -3.34 -15.15
N LEU A 47 -10.36 -3.98 -15.84
CA LEU A 47 -8.92 -3.92 -15.54
C LEU A 47 -8.37 -2.50 -15.72
N ASN A 48 -8.84 -1.80 -16.75
CA ASN A 48 -8.50 -0.42 -17.04
C ASN A 48 -8.97 0.52 -15.93
N THR A 49 -10.23 0.34 -15.51
CA THR A 49 -10.79 1.10 -14.38
C THR A 49 -10.00 0.82 -13.12
N LEU A 50 -9.68 -0.45 -12.83
CA LEU A 50 -8.87 -0.83 -11.68
C LEU A 50 -7.49 -0.17 -11.68
N CYS A 51 -6.75 -0.21 -12.79
CA CYS A 51 -5.42 0.41 -12.87
C CYS A 51 -5.50 1.94 -12.70
N ASN A 52 -6.50 2.59 -13.30
CA ASN A 52 -6.70 4.03 -13.14
C ASN A 52 -7.10 4.41 -11.70
N THR A 53 -7.95 3.61 -11.06
CA THR A 53 -8.31 3.79 -9.64
C THR A 53 -7.09 3.63 -8.73
N ILE A 54 -6.24 2.63 -8.98
CA ILE A 54 -5.00 2.43 -8.20
C ILE A 54 -4.06 3.62 -8.39
N ALA A 55 -3.90 4.12 -9.62
CA ALA A 55 -3.07 5.28 -9.89
C ALA A 55 -3.58 6.54 -9.15
N LEU A 56 -4.89 6.80 -9.20
CA LEU A 56 -5.52 7.93 -8.50
C LEU A 56 -5.41 7.79 -6.98
N ALA A 57 -5.65 6.60 -6.44
CA ALA A 57 -5.53 6.31 -5.02
C ALA A 57 -4.09 6.55 -4.53
N SER A 58 -3.09 6.05 -5.26
CA SER A 58 -1.67 6.24 -4.92
C SER A 58 -1.28 7.71 -4.95
N ALA A 59 -1.70 8.47 -5.98
CA ALA A 59 -1.47 9.93 -6.02
C ALA A 59 -2.07 10.64 -4.80
N THR A 60 -3.25 10.22 -4.36
CA THR A 60 -3.91 10.75 -3.15
C THR A 60 -3.17 10.36 -1.87
N ILE A 61 -2.65 9.14 -1.78
CA ILE A 61 -1.84 8.67 -0.65
C ILE A 61 -0.56 9.50 -0.52
N LEU A 62 0.17 9.71 -1.61
CA LEU A 62 1.35 10.59 -1.62
C LEU A 62 1.02 12.01 -1.13
N ALA A 63 -0.09 12.57 -1.59
CA ALA A 63 -0.55 13.89 -1.16
C ALA A 63 -0.87 13.90 0.35
N LEU A 64 -1.59 12.89 0.85
CA LEU A 64 -1.90 12.76 2.28
C LEU A 64 -0.64 12.58 3.12
N LEU A 65 0.35 11.81 2.67
CA LEU A 65 1.64 11.67 3.36
C LEU A 65 2.34 13.02 3.48
N LEU A 66 2.34 13.84 2.42
CA LEU A 66 2.91 15.19 2.46
C LEU A 66 2.15 16.09 3.45
N THR A 67 0.82 16.03 3.45
CA THR A 67 -0.01 16.75 4.44
C THR A 67 0.32 16.32 5.87
N LEU A 68 0.46 15.02 6.12
CA LEU A 68 0.83 14.48 7.45
C LEU A 68 2.21 14.97 7.90
N LEU A 69 3.20 14.98 6.98
CA LEU A 69 4.54 15.50 7.27
C LEU A 69 4.51 16.99 7.60
N SER A 70 3.75 17.79 6.84
CA SER A 70 3.59 19.22 7.07
C SER A 70 3.00 19.53 8.45
N LEU A 71 1.91 18.84 8.81
CA LEU A 71 1.25 18.98 10.12
C LEU A 71 2.16 18.54 11.27
N SER A 72 2.92 17.46 11.08
CA SER A 72 3.85 17.00 12.11
C SER A 72 5.02 17.94 12.34
N SER A 73 5.58 18.53 11.26
CA SER A 73 6.72 19.42 11.37
C SER A 73 6.39 20.74 12.08
N SER A 74 5.12 21.14 12.12
CA SER A 74 4.68 22.36 12.81
C SER A 74 4.36 22.15 14.30
N THR A 75 4.35 20.90 14.77
CA THR A 75 3.98 20.60 16.16
C THR A 75 5.21 20.57 17.08
N GLN A 76 5.08 21.12 18.30
CA GLN A 76 6.15 21.20 19.32
C GLN A 76 6.72 19.84 19.77
N SER A 77 5.95 18.75 19.55
CA SER A 77 6.42 17.39 19.80
C SER A 77 7.22 16.93 18.58
N LYS A 78 8.56 17.01 18.67
CA LYS A 78 9.45 16.54 17.60
C LYS A 78 9.06 15.11 17.23
N LEU A 79 8.50 14.93 16.03
CA LEU A 79 8.35 13.60 15.46
C LEU A 79 9.70 12.90 15.49
N LYS A 80 9.75 11.73 16.13
CA LYS A 80 10.95 10.91 16.10
C LYS A 80 11.34 10.55 14.68
N GLU A 81 12.64 10.48 14.45
CA GLU A 81 13.27 10.04 13.21
C GLU A 81 12.69 8.70 12.68
N LYS A 82 12.28 7.80 13.58
CA LYS A 82 11.57 6.54 13.25
C LYS A 82 10.30 6.77 12.41
N HIS A 83 9.59 7.88 12.60
CA HIS A 83 8.33 8.15 11.89
C HIS A 83 8.56 8.65 10.46
N TYR A 84 9.59 9.48 10.27
CA TYR A 84 10.03 9.91 8.94
C TYR A 84 10.50 8.72 8.09
N HIS A 85 11.19 7.75 8.70
CA HIS A 85 11.57 6.52 8.00
C HIS A 85 10.37 5.67 7.55
N HIS A 86 9.32 5.57 8.38
CA HIS A 86 8.10 4.87 7.98
C HIS A 86 7.38 5.59 6.83
N VAL A 87 7.22 6.91 6.90
CA VAL A 87 6.62 7.70 5.80
C VAL A 87 7.42 7.54 4.50
N MET A 88 8.75 7.60 4.58
CA MET A 88 9.64 7.39 3.44
C MET A 88 9.48 5.99 2.83
N GLN A 89 9.31 4.94 3.65
CA GLN A 89 9.06 3.59 3.18
C GLN A 89 7.72 3.49 2.44
N ILE A 90 6.65 4.09 2.99
CA ILE A 90 5.33 4.10 2.34
C ILE A 90 5.43 4.80 0.99
N ALA A 91 6.01 6.00 0.94
CA ALA A 91 6.14 6.78 -0.28
C ALA A 91 6.91 6.01 -1.38
N ARG A 92 7.98 5.28 -1.03
CA ARG A 92 8.73 4.45 -2.00
C ARG A 92 7.89 3.30 -2.56
N ILE A 93 7.18 2.57 -1.69
CA ILE A 93 6.34 1.44 -2.12
C ILE A 93 5.17 1.95 -2.96
N ASP A 94 4.49 3.00 -2.50
CA ASP A 94 3.35 3.62 -3.18
C ASP A 94 3.71 4.19 -4.55
N THR A 95 4.87 4.84 -4.68
CA THR A 95 5.40 5.29 -5.98
C THR A 95 5.64 4.10 -6.92
N GLY A 96 6.15 2.98 -6.38
CA GLY A 96 6.30 1.74 -7.15
C GLY A 96 4.96 1.18 -7.64
N VAL A 97 3.94 1.16 -6.79
CA VAL A 97 2.57 0.73 -7.13
C VAL A 97 1.96 1.65 -8.19
N PHE A 98 2.12 2.96 -8.04
CA PHE A 98 1.67 3.96 -9.02
C PHE A 98 2.28 3.70 -10.39
N ILE A 99 3.61 3.60 -10.48
CA ILE A 99 4.32 3.36 -11.76
C ILE A 99 3.88 2.02 -12.35
N ALA A 100 3.83 0.96 -11.54
CA ALA A 100 3.42 -0.36 -12.01
C ALA A 100 1.97 -0.37 -12.53
N SER A 101 1.07 0.37 -11.89
CA SER A 101 -0.32 0.50 -12.33
C SER A 101 -0.45 1.24 -13.67
N VAL A 102 0.29 2.34 -13.84
CA VAL A 102 0.31 3.08 -15.12
C VAL A 102 0.93 2.24 -16.23
N MET A 103 2.02 1.54 -15.95
CA MET A 103 2.65 0.63 -16.92
C MET A 103 1.73 -0.53 -17.31
N ALA A 104 1.06 -1.15 -16.33
CA ALA A 104 0.07 -2.19 -16.58
C ALA A 104 -1.09 -1.66 -17.42
N PHE A 105 -1.64 -0.49 -17.09
CA PHE A 105 -2.70 0.15 -17.86
C PHE A 105 -2.28 0.34 -19.33
N LEU A 106 -1.09 0.90 -19.57
CA LEU A 106 -0.60 1.10 -20.93
C LEU A 106 -0.43 -0.23 -21.68
N LEU A 107 0.16 -1.24 -21.05
CA LEU A 107 0.35 -2.56 -21.65
C LEU A 107 -0.97 -3.27 -21.96
N LEU A 108 -1.94 -3.21 -21.07
CA LEU A 108 -3.26 -3.83 -21.24
C LEU A 108 -4.15 -3.11 -22.28
N ASN A 109 -3.89 -1.82 -22.54
CA ASN A 109 -4.56 -1.05 -23.59
C ASN A 109 -3.88 -1.12 -24.96
N LEU A 110 -2.73 -1.79 -25.09
CA LEU A 110 -2.13 -1.97 -26.41
C LEU A 110 -3.05 -2.82 -27.29
N PRO A 111 -3.35 -2.40 -28.54
CA PRO A 111 -4.23 -3.13 -29.45
C PRO A 111 -3.51 -4.35 -30.08
N ILE A 112 -2.89 -5.20 -29.26
CA ILE A 112 -2.21 -6.42 -29.72
C ILE A 112 -3.25 -7.50 -30.12
N THR A 113 -4.45 -7.40 -29.54
CA THR A 113 -5.63 -8.27 -29.73
C THR A 113 -6.28 -8.16 -31.12
N GLU A 114 -5.98 -7.11 -31.89
CA GLU A 114 -6.56 -6.81 -33.22
C GLU A 114 -5.72 -7.34 -34.39
N SER A 115 -4.61 -8.04 -34.13
CA SER A 115 -3.79 -8.59 -35.20
C SER A 115 -4.27 -9.98 -35.62
N ASP A 116 -4.69 -10.11 -36.88
CA ASP A 116 -5.27 -11.33 -37.50
C ASP A 116 -4.31 -12.54 -37.55
N THR A 117 -3.09 -12.41 -37.02
CA THR A 117 -2.02 -13.41 -37.09
C THR A 117 -1.74 -14.09 -35.74
N VAL A 118 -2.51 -13.80 -34.69
CA VAL A 118 -2.19 -14.27 -33.33
C VAL A 118 -2.90 -15.60 -33.01
N PRO A 119 -2.16 -16.66 -32.60
CA PRO A 119 -2.76 -17.96 -32.28
C PRO A 119 -3.72 -17.91 -31.08
N GLU A 120 -4.73 -18.77 -31.04
CA GLU A 120 -5.77 -18.78 -29.99
C GLU A 120 -5.22 -18.94 -28.56
N ASN A 121 -4.07 -19.61 -28.39
CA ASN A 121 -3.41 -19.80 -27.08
C ASN A 121 -2.83 -18.50 -26.49
N TRP A 122 -2.64 -17.46 -27.31
CA TRP A 122 -2.12 -16.18 -26.88
C TRP A 122 -3.15 -15.46 -26.01
N PHE A 123 -4.44 -15.53 -26.37
CA PHE A 123 -5.52 -14.90 -25.59
C PHE A 123 -5.60 -15.46 -24.18
N ALA A 124 -5.50 -16.78 -24.03
CA ALA A 124 -5.43 -17.41 -22.71
C ALA A 124 -4.23 -16.90 -21.91
N THR A 125 -3.05 -16.80 -22.53
CA THR A 125 -1.84 -16.29 -21.88
C THR A 125 -2.03 -14.86 -21.36
N VAL A 126 -2.56 -13.96 -22.19
CA VAL A 126 -2.78 -12.57 -21.78
C VAL A 126 -3.90 -12.43 -20.77
N TYR A 127 -4.93 -13.26 -20.83
CA TYR A 127 -5.95 -13.30 -19.78
C TYR A 127 -5.35 -13.60 -18.41
N TYR A 128 -4.59 -14.70 -18.28
CA TYR A 128 -3.99 -15.09 -16.99
C TYR A 128 -2.90 -14.10 -16.54
N VAL A 129 -2.12 -13.53 -17.46
CA VAL A 129 -1.15 -12.46 -17.14
C VAL A 129 -1.86 -11.22 -16.59
N SER A 130 -2.95 -10.79 -17.24
CA SER A 130 -3.72 -9.63 -16.81
C SER A 130 -4.32 -9.83 -15.42
N LEU A 131 -4.91 -11.01 -15.18
CA LEU A 131 -5.40 -11.41 -13.85
C LEU A 131 -4.29 -11.39 -12.80
N GLY A 132 -3.12 -11.94 -13.13
CA GLY A 132 -1.96 -11.95 -12.23
C GLY A 132 -1.52 -10.54 -11.87
N ILE A 133 -1.38 -9.65 -12.87
CA ILE A 133 -1.02 -8.24 -12.67
C ILE A 133 -2.04 -7.54 -11.77
N SER A 134 -3.34 -7.68 -12.05
CA SER A 134 -4.37 -7.04 -11.23
C SER A 134 -4.40 -7.55 -9.80
N SER A 135 -4.25 -8.86 -9.60
CA SER A 135 -4.17 -9.44 -8.25
C SER A 135 -2.99 -8.87 -7.46
N VAL A 136 -1.82 -8.78 -8.09
CA VAL A 136 -0.61 -8.22 -7.46
C VAL A 136 -0.78 -6.74 -7.14
N LEU A 137 -1.28 -5.95 -8.09
CA LEU A 137 -1.48 -4.51 -7.91
C LEU A 137 -2.52 -4.22 -6.82
N SER A 138 -3.63 -4.96 -6.78
CA SER A 138 -4.63 -4.81 -5.71
C SER A 138 -4.07 -5.17 -4.34
N ALA A 139 -3.33 -6.28 -4.22
CA ALA A 139 -2.69 -6.65 -2.97
C ALA A 139 -1.66 -5.60 -2.53
N ALA A 140 -0.86 -5.08 -3.46
CA ALA A 140 0.13 -4.05 -3.17
C ALA A 140 -0.52 -2.75 -2.67
N LEU A 141 -1.61 -2.31 -3.29
CA LEU A 141 -2.36 -1.13 -2.82
C LEU A 141 -2.88 -1.33 -1.39
N ILE A 142 -3.39 -2.53 -1.06
CA ILE A 142 -3.85 -2.84 0.31
C ILE A 142 -2.69 -2.71 1.32
N VAL A 143 -1.49 -3.19 0.97
CA VAL A 143 -0.30 -3.01 1.83
C VAL A 143 -0.04 -1.54 2.09
N VAL A 144 -0.04 -0.69 1.05
CA VAL A 144 0.18 0.75 1.20
C VAL A 144 -0.86 1.38 2.11
N VAL A 145 -2.15 1.08 1.90
CA VAL A 145 -3.24 1.60 2.72
C VAL A 145 -3.08 1.20 4.19
N LEU A 146 -2.71 -0.06 4.47
CA LEU A 146 -2.46 -0.52 5.84
C LEU A 146 -1.24 0.18 6.49
N MET A 147 -0.18 0.43 5.73
CA MET A 147 0.97 1.18 6.24
C MET A 147 0.61 2.64 6.52
N LEU A 148 -0.19 3.27 5.66
CA LEU A 148 -0.69 4.63 5.87
C LEU A 148 -1.57 4.69 7.12
N TYR A 149 -2.53 3.78 7.27
CA TYR A 149 -3.40 3.70 8.45
C TYR A 149 -2.60 3.63 9.75
N ASN A 150 -1.60 2.74 9.81
CA ASN A 150 -0.73 2.61 10.99
C ASN A 150 0.04 3.91 11.28
N THR A 151 0.46 4.63 10.25
CA THR A 151 1.16 5.91 10.39
C THR A 151 0.23 6.97 10.96
N VAL A 152 -0.98 7.11 10.40
CA VAL A 152 -2.02 8.04 10.88
C VAL A 152 -2.38 7.77 12.34
N VAL A 153 -2.66 6.51 12.69
CA VAL A 153 -2.99 6.12 14.08
C VAL A 153 -1.85 6.46 15.03
N ASN A 154 -0.60 6.27 14.61
CA ASN A 154 0.55 6.58 15.44
C ASN A 154 0.72 8.10 15.66
N ILE A 155 0.46 8.93 14.64
CA ILE A 155 0.41 10.39 14.79
C ILE A 155 -0.70 10.78 15.77
N ILE A 156 -1.91 10.23 15.62
CA ILE A 156 -3.03 10.54 16.52
C ILE A 156 -2.68 10.18 17.97
N LYS A 157 -2.04 9.04 18.22
CA LYS A 157 -1.64 8.61 19.56
C LYS A 157 -0.57 9.50 20.19
N ILE A 158 0.47 9.84 19.42
CA ILE A 158 1.63 10.60 19.92
C ILE A 158 1.33 12.09 20.00
N VAL A 159 0.76 12.65 18.94
CA VAL A 159 0.54 14.10 18.77
C VAL A 159 -0.84 14.51 19.29
N GLY A 160 -1.88 13.72 19.01
CA GLY A 160 -3.26 14.06 19.41
C GLY A 160 -3.58 13.69 20.86
N LEU A 161 -3.25 12.47 21.28
CA LEU A 161 -3.60 11.93 22.61
C LEU A 161 -2.46 12.05 23.64
N GLY A 162 -1.27 12.50 23.24
CA GLY A 162 -0.14 12.72 24.15
C GLY A 162 0.33 11.48 24.92
N MET A 163 0.05 10.27 24.41
CA MET A 163 0.37 9.02 25.11
C MET A 163 1.90 8.81 25.17
N LYS A 164 2.44 8.87 26.39
CA LYS A 164 3.88 8.74 26.71
C LYS A 164 4.34 7.28 26.86
N ASP A 165 3.44 6.35 27.17
CA ASP A 165 3.71 4.90 27.27
C ASP A 165 3.25 4.15 26.02
N HIS A 166 3.88 4.46 24.88
CA HIS A 166 3.76 3.65 23.68
C HIS A 166 5.12 2.99 23.43
N PRO A 167 5.24 1.73 22.97
CA PRO A 167 6.53 1.05 22.73
C PRO A 167 7.43 1.70 21.64
N LEU A 168 7.09 2.91 21.18
CA LEU A 168 7.88 3.79 20.31
C LEU A 168 8.19 5.16 20.94
N ALA A 169 7.59 5.46 22.10
CA ALA A 169 8.06 6.50 23.00
C ALA A 169 9.33 5.97 23.70
N ASP A 170 10.35 6.78 23.67
CA ASP A 170 11.72 6.56 24.12
C ASP A 170 11.94 7.97 24.65
N TYR A 171 11.73 8.13 25.95
CA TYR A 171 12.23 9.30 26.62
C TYR A 171 13.74 9.09 26.62
N ASP A 172 14.47 10.02 26.02
CA ASP A 172 15.90 10.13 26.32
C ASP A 172 16.02 10.20 27.85
N ASP A 173 16.90 9.37 28.40
CA ASP A 173 17.06 9.08 29.84
C ASP A 173 17.51 10.30 30.69
N ASP A 174 17.42 11.53 30.17
CA ASP A 174 17.92 12.76 30.80
C ASP A 174 16.87 13.50 31.65
N ASP A 175 15.58 13.17 31.55
CA ASP A 175 14.52 13.87 32.33
C ASP A 175 14.20 13.20 33.70
N LYS A 176 15.02 12.24 34.17
CA LYS A 176 14.88 11.65 35.52
C LYS A 176 15.57 12.42 36.65
N LYS A 177 16.08 13.62 36.40
CA LYS A 177 16.63 14.48 37.46
C LYS A 177 16.12 15.92 37.34
N LYS A 178 14.87 16.14 37.71
CA LYS A 178 14.45 17.37 38.40
C LYS A 178 13.22 17.08 39.25
N ASP A 179 13.52 16.87 40.53
CA ASP A 179 12.65 16.84 41.69
C ASP A 179 11.63 17.99 41.69
N PRO A 180 10.38 17.72 42.13
CA PRO A 180 9.74 18.64 43.04
C PRO A 180 8.94 17.88 44.11
N ASP A 181 9.53 17.62 45.27
CA ASP A 181 8.81 17.67 46.53
C ASP A 181 9.79 17.90 47.69
N GLY A 182 10.13 19.18 47.87
CA GLY A 182 10.56 19.65 49.17
C GLY A 182 9.40 19.57 50.16
N ALA A 183 9.44 18.58 51.04
CA ALA A 183 8.69 18.59 52.29
C ALA A 183 9.67 18.47 53.46
N SER A 184 10.01 19.62 54.04
CA SER A 184 10.60 19.72 55.36
C SER A 184 9.57 19.30 56.42
N LEU A 185 9.89 18.29 57.23
CA LEU A 185 9.34 18.10 58.58
C LEU A 185 10.41 17.46 59.48
N GLU A 186 10.76 18.24 60.52
CA GLU A 186 11.52 17.98 61.77
C GLU A 186 12.93 17.35 61.73
#